data_AF-A0A081A3B8-F1
#
_entry.id   AF-A0A081A3B8-F1
#
_cell.length_a   1.000
_cell.length_b   1.000
_cell.length_c   1.000
_cell.angle_alpha   90.00
_cell.angle_beta   90.00
_cell.angle_gamma   90.00
#
_symmetry.space_group_name_H-M   'P 1'
#
loop_
_entity.id
_entity.type
_entity.pdbx_description
1 polymer ?
#
loop_
_entity_poly.entity_id
_entity_poly.type
_entity_poly.pdbx_seq_one_letter_code
_entity_poly.pdbx_strand_id
1 'polypeptide(L)'
;MEALQDKKVEFFSMENMKNNEKAVEYVHTSMCVIAGCIAGITGMTGLQGFAFLAAAYVSTAASIWVFKLGMDVKVYFNTNAFSFIFAGVLSQALSFILFWTLSYGLVHIY
;
A
#
# COMPACT_ATOMS: atom_id res chain seq x y z
N MET A 1 28.12 30.70 21.73
CA MET A 1 27.41 30.78 20.44
C MET A 1 27.30 29.36 19.89
N GLU A 2 26.57 28.50 20.59
CA GLU A 2 26.71 27.03 20.47
C GLU A 2 25.35 26.33 20.66
N ALA A 3 24.28 26.94 20.15
CA ALA A 3 22.91 26.41 20.29
C ALA A 3 22.07 26.51 19.00
N LEU A 4 22.72 26.64 17.83
CA LEU A 4 22.04 26.54 16.53
C LEU A 4 22.41 25.25 15.80
N GLN A 5 22.70 24.20 16.55
CA GLN A 5 22.80 22.85 16.00
C GLN A 5 21.39 22.25 15.91
N ASP A 6 21.10 21.66 14.75
CA ASP A 6 20.07 20.63 14.59
C ASP A 6 18.60 21.05 14.39
N LYS A 7 18.37 21.98 13.45
CA LYS A 7 17.12 21.92 12.68
C LYS A 7 17.48 21.84 11.20
N LYS A 8 17.82 20.64 10.72
CA LYS A 8 17.80 20.34 9.28
C LYS A 8 16.37 20.57 8.81
N VAL A 9 16.09 21.79 8.35
CA VAL A 9 14.89 22.06 7.57
C VAL A 9 15.16 21.38 6.22
N GLU A 10 14.77 20.11 6.13
CA GLU A 10 14.81 19.37 4.87
C GLU A 10 13.81 20.04 3.93
N PHE A 11 14.32 20.80 2.96
CA PHE A 11 13.50 21.39 1.91
C PHE A 11 13.03 20.26 0.99
N PHE A 12 11.83 19.74 1.25
CA PHE A 12 11.18 18.78 0.38
C PHE A 12 10.65 19.49 -0.88
N SER A 13 11.02 19.01 -2.06
CA SER A 13 10.30 19.36 -3.27
C SER A 13 8.91 18.69 -3.23
N MET A 14 7.85 19.49 -3.14
CA MET A 14 6.47 18.99 -3.16
C MET A 14 6.16 18.17 -4.41
N GLU A 15 6.82 18.48 -5.53
CA GLU A 15 6.67 17.74 -6.79
C GLU A 15 7.22 16.31 -6.67
N ASN A 16 8.41 16.16 -6.09
CA ASN A 16 9.03 14.84 -5.89
C ASN A 16 8.24 14.00 -4.88
N MET A 17 7.73 14.61 -3.81
CA MET A 17 6.93 13.92 -2.80
C MET A 17 5.62 13.39 -3.39
N LYS A 18 4.91 14.22 -4.17
CA LYS A 18 3.68 13.84 -4.85
C LYS A 18 3.91 12.76 -5.92
N ASN A 19 5.04 12.79 -6.63
CA ASN A 19 5.39 11.75 -7.60
C ASN A 19 5.67 10.40 -6.92
N ASN A 20 6.37 10.42 -5.78
CA ASN A 20 6.64 9.22 -4.99
C ASN A 20 5.35 8.62 -4.41
N GLU A 21 4.45 9.46 -3.90
CA GLU A 21 3.13 9.04 -3.40
C GLU A 21 2.32 8.34 -4.49
N LYS A 22 2.21 8.95 -5.68
CA LYS A 22 1.52 8.34 -6.83
C LYS A 22 2.13 7.01 -7.24
N ALA A 23 3.47 6.92 -7.26
CA ALA A 23 4.15 5.68 -7.62
C ALA A 23 3.84 4.55 -6.62
N VAL A 24 3.76 4.87 -5.33
CA VAL A 24 3.39 3.90 -4.29
C VAL A 24 1.91 3.50 -4.40
N GLU A 25 1.01 4.46 -4.59
CA GLU A 25 -0.42 4.20 -4.77
C GLU A 25 -0.68 3.28 -5.97
N TYR A 26 0.04 3.49 -7.07
CA TYR A 26 -0.03 2.65 -8.25
C TYR A 26 0.39 1.20 -7.97
N VAL A 27 1.51 1.01 -7.27
CA VAL A 27 2.01 -0.32 -6.89
C VAL A 27 0.99 -1.04 -6.01
N HIS A 28 0.46 -0.38 -4.97
CA HIS A 28 -0.54 -0.98 -4.11
C HIS A 28 -1.82 -1.35 -4.87
N THR A 29 -2.32 -0.46 -5.72
CA THR A 29 -3.55 -0.72 -6.50
C THR A 29 -3.36 -1.92 -7.42
N SER A 30 -2.23 -1.98 -8.15
CA SER A 30 -1.93 -3.12 -9.03
C SER A 30 -1.81 -4.45 -8.26
N MET A 31 -1.15 -4.43 -7.10
CA MET A 31 -0.97 -5.62 -6.27
C MET A 31 -2.28 -6.11 -5.64
N CYS A 32 -3.15 -5.19 -5.21
CA CYS A 32 -4.50 -5.51 -4.70
C CYS A 32 -5.38 -6.16 -5.77
N VAL A 33 -5.29 -5.72 -7.03
CA VAL A 33 -6.03 -6.35 -8.14
C VAL A 33 -5.56 -7.79 -8.35
N ILE A 34 -4.25 -8.02 -8.45
CA ILE A 34 -3.67 -9.35 -8.66
C ILE A 34 -4.00 -10.28 -7.49
N ALA A 35 -3.84 -9.79 -6.25
CA ALA A 35 -4.19 -10.52 -5.04
C ALA A 35 -5.69 -10.89 -5.00
N GLY A 36 -6.57 -9.96 -5.40
CA GLY A 36 -8.01 -10.21 -5.47
C GLY A 36 -8.34 -11.35 -6.44
N CYS A 37 -7.73 -11.36 -7.62
CA CYS A 37 -7.89 -12.44 -8.59
C CYS A 37 -7.44 -13.80 -8.02
N ILE A 38 -6.26 -13.85 -7.39
CA ILE A 38 -5.71 -15.09 -6.81
C ILE A 38 -6.63 -15.61 -5.70
N ALA A 39 -7.11 -14.73 -4.81
CA ALA A 39 -8.03 -15.10 -3.74
C ALA A 39 -9.36 -15.64 -4.28
N GLY A 40 -9.87 -15.06 -5.36
CA GLY A 40 -11.11 -15.49 -6.01
C GLY A 40 -10.98 -16.84 -6.71
N ILE A 41 -9.88 -17.07 -7.43
CA ILE A 41 -9.59 -18.36 -8.09
C ILE A 41 -9.40 -19.47 -7.06
N THR A 42 -8.74 -19.17 -5.93
CA THR A 42 -8.51 -20.15 -4.86
C THR A 42 -9.79 -20.49 -4.07
N GLY A 43 -10.86 -19.71 -4.25
CA GLY A 43 -12.13 -19.98 -3.57
C GLY A 43 -12.14 -19.61 -2.08
N MET A 44 -11.18 -18.79 -1.62
CA MET A 44 -11.16 -18.34 -0.22
C MET A 44 -12.36 -17.44 0.03
N THR A 45 -13.26 -17.83 0.93
CA THR A 45 -14.49 -17.08 1.24
C THR A 45 -14.49 -16.57 2.70
N GLY A 46 -15.27 -15.51 2.96
CA GLY A 46 -15.46 -14.95 4.29
C GLY A 46 -14.18 -14.39 4.92
N LEU A 47 -13.84 -14.85 6.13
CA LEU A 47 -12.73 -14.31 6.92
C LEU A 47 -11.36 -14.57 6.29
N GLN A 48 -11.20 -15.67 5.54
CA GLN A 48 -9.94 -16.04 4.91
C GLN A 48 -9.55 -15.07 3.79
N GLY A 49 -10.51 -14.64 2.96
CA GLY A 49 -10.26 -13.63 1.92
C GLY A 49 -9.92 -12.26 2.50
N PHE A 50 -10.54 -11.89 3.62
CA PHE A 50 -10.21 -10.66 4.34
C PHE A 50 -8.81 -10.71 4.97
N ALA A 51 -8.43 -11.86 5.53
CA ALA A 51 -7.07 -12.09 6.01
C ALA A 51 -6.04 -12.01 4.86
N PHE A 52 -6.39 -12.53 3.67
CA PHE A 52 -5.53 -12.44 2.49
C PHE A 52 -5.36 -10.99 1.99
N LEU A 53 -6.42 -10.19 1.99
CA LEU A 53 -6.33 -8.74 1.74
C LEU A 53 -5.34 -8.06 2.69
N ALA A 54 -5.50 -8.28 4.00
CA ALA A 54 -4.63 -7.68 5.00
C ALA A 54 -3.17 -8.14 4.83
N ALA A 55 -2.95 -9.44 4.57
CA ALA A 55 -1.62 -9.99 4.34
C ALA A 55 -0.97 -9.41 3.08
N ALA A 56 -1.70 -9.31 1.96
CA ALA A 56 -1.21 -8.73 0.71
C ALA A 56 -0.90 -7.23 0.84
N TYR A 57 -1.71 -6.51 1.61
CA TYR A 57 -1.50 -5.10 1.89
C TYR A 57 -0.23 -4.87 2.72
N VAL A 58 -0.09 -5.61 3.82
CA VAL A 58 1.07 -5.54 4.71
C VAL A 58 2.35 -5.99 3.98
N SER A 59 2.28 -7.03 3.15
CA SER A 59 3.45 -7.51 2.38
C SER A 59 3.91 -6.48 1.35
N THR A 60 2.99 -5.77 0.71
CA THR A 60 3.30 -4.69 -0.24
C THR A 60 3.92 -3.50 0.48
N ALA A 61 3.34 -3.08 1.61
CA ALA A 61 3.89 -2.03 2.46
C ALA A 61 5.29 -2.38 2.98
N ALA A 62 5.49 -3.62 3.44
CA ALA A 62 6.78 -4.13 3.89
C ALA A 62 7.81 -4.19 2.74
N SER A 63 7.39 -4.60 1.54
CA SER A 63 8.26 -4.63 0.36
C SER A 63 8.72 -3.21 -0.01
N ILE A 64 7.81 -2.24 -0.01
CA ILE A 64 8.16 -0.83 -0.26
C ILE A 64 9.12 -0.32 0.82
N TRP A 65 8.89 -0.66 2.08
CA TRP A 65 9.73 -0.26 3.20
C TRP A 65 11.15 -0.81 3.10
N VAL A 66 11.29 -2.10 2.77
CA VAL A 66 12.59 -2.79 2.66
C VAL A 66 13.35 -2.40 1.39
N PHE A 67 12.68 -2.38 0.23
CA PHE A 67 13.36 -2.20 -1.06
C PHE A 67 13.56 -0.72 -1.45
N LYS A 68 12.66 0.18 -1.03
CA LYS A 68 12.64 1.57 -1.52
C LYS A 68 12.98 2.62 -0.46
N LEU A 69 12.71 2.35 0.81
CA LEU A 69 12.91 3.34 1.90
C LEU A 69 14.18 3.13 2.72
N GLY A 70 14.92 2.04 2.53
CA GLY A 70 16.27 1.88 3.10
C GLY A 70 16.37 2.16 4.61
N MET A 71 15.32 1.82 5.39
CA MET A 71 15.18 2.07 6.84
C MET A 71 15.01 3.53 7.31
N ASP A 72 14.85 4.52 6.42
CA ASP A 72 14.61 5.92 6.82
C ASP A 72 13.34 6.52 6.18
N VAL A 73 12.19 6.28 6.85
CA VAL A 73 10.88 6.80 6.41
C VAL A 73 10.77 8.32 6.56
N LYS A 74 11.50 8.90 7.51
CA LYS A 74 11.45 10.33 7.83
C LYS A 74 12.04 11.23 6.75
N VAL A 75 12.99 10.71 5.95
CA VAL A 75 13.70 11.47 4.90
C VAL A 75 12.89 11.54 3.60
N TYR A 76 11.81 10.77 3.45
CA TYR A 76 11.01 10.72 2.21
C TYR A 76 9.57 11.18 2.37
N PHE A 77 8.98 10.97 3.54
CA PHE A 77 7.62 11.42 3.83
C PHE A 77 7.64 12.18 5.15
N ASN A 78 7.48 13.50 5.07
CA ASN A 78 7.30 14.40 6.21
C ASN A 78 5.92 14.19 6.88
N THR A 79 5.52 12.93 7.09
CA THR A 79 4.28 12.51 7.72
C THR A 79 4.48 11.18 8.43
N ASN A 80 3.69 10.91 9.46
CA ASN A 80 3.74 9.63 10.17
C ASN A 80 3.51 8.46 9.20
N ALA A 81 4.34 7.42 9.23
CA ALA A 81 4.21 6.23 8.39
C ALA A 81 2.77 5.66 8.40
N PHE A 82 2.10 5.76 9.55
CA PHE A 82 0.69 5.38 9.69
C PHE A 82 -0.26 6.22 8.82
N SER A 83 -0.09 7.53 8.73
CA SER A 83 -0.96 8.37 7.89
C SER A 83 -0.79 8.07 6.40
N PHE A 84 0.41 7.68 5.98
CA PHE A 84 0.69 7.26 4.62
C PHE A 84 0.11 5.87 4.31
N ILE A 85 0.27 4.92 5.24
CA ILE A 85 -0.30 3.56 5.11
C ILE A 85 -1.83 3.58 5.18
N PHE A 86 -2.44 4.46 5.98
CA PHE A 86 -3.89 4.57 6.02
C PHE A 86 -4.47 5.41 4.88
N ALA A 87 -3.65 6.20 4.18
CA ALA A 87 -4.09 6.95 3.01
C ALA A 87 -4.41 5.99 1.86
N GLY A 88 -5.66 6.03 1.39
CA GLY A 88 -6.08 5.26 0.21
C GLY A 88 -6.32 3.76 0.44
N VAL A 89 -6.10 3.21 1.64
CA VAL A 89 -6.33 1.78 1.95
C VAL A 89 -7.76 1.35 1.62
N LEU A 90 -8.75 2.20 1.87
CA LEU A 90 -10.15 1.92 1.55
C LEU A 90 -10.40 1.80 0.05
N SER A 91 -9.77 2.67 -0.76
CA SER A 91 -9.88 2.62 -2.22
C SER A 91 -9.29 1.31 -2.75
N GLN A 92 -8.12 0.93 -2.25
CA GLN A 92 -7.40 -0.28 -2.63
C GLN A 92 -8.14 -1.56 -2.17
N ALA A 93 -8.75 -1.54 -0.98
CA ALA A 93 -9.58 -2.62 -0.47
C ALA A 93 -10.86 -2.83 -1.31
N LEU A 94 -11.50 -1.75 -1.76
CA LEU A 94 -12.66 -1.85 -2.66
C LEU A 94 -12.28 -2.49 -3.99
N SER A 95 -11.16 -2.09 -4.58
CA SER A 95 -10.65 -2.73 -5.80
C SER A 95 -10.36 -4.22 -5.59
N PHE A 96 -9.76 -4.61 -4.47
CA PHE A 96 -9.55 -6.02 -4.15
C PHE A 96 -10.87 -6.80 -4.08
N ILE A 97 -11.87 -6.30 -3.35
CA ILE A 97 -13.17 -6.97 -3.18
C ILE A 97 -13.88 -7.15 -4.53
N LEU A 98 -13.79 -6.15 -5.41
CA LEU A 98 -14.35 -6.21 -6.74
C LEU A 98 -13.75 -7.37 -7.55
N PHE A 99 -12.42 -7.47 -7.62
CA PHE A 99 -11.75 -8.53 -8.38
C PHE A 99 -11.86 -9.91 -7.72
N TRP A 100 -11.94 -9.94 -6.39
CA TRP A 100 -12.16 -11.16 -5.62
C TRP A 100 -13.52 -11.79 -5.91
N THR A 101 -14.59 -11.00 -5.80
CA THR A 101 -15.95 -11.50 -6.07
C THR A 101 -16.18 -11.82 -7.55
N LEU A 102 -15.60 -11.01 -8.45
CA LEU A 102 -15.66 -11.26 -9.90
C LEU A 102 -14.99 -12.59 -10.27
N SER A 103 -13.76 -12.81 -9.79
CA SER A 103 -13.01 -14.04 -10.11
C SER A 103 -13.63 -15.28 -9.46
N TYR A 104 -14.15 -15.14 -8.22
CA TYR A 104 -14.88 -16.21 -7.56
C TYR A 104 -16.14 -16.61 -8.35
N GLY A 105 -16.94 -15.63 -8.78
CA GLY A 105 -18.12 -15.86 -9.59
C GLY A 105 -17.81 -16.57 -10.91
N LEU A 106 -16.73 -16.17 -11.57
CA LEU A 106 -16.34 -16.75 -12.86
C LEU A 106 -15.87 -18.21 -12.77
N VAL A 107 -15.20 -18.60 -11.68
CA VAL A 107 -14.61 -19.95 -11.53
C VAL A 107 -15.54 -20.92 -10.80
N HIS A 108 -16.33 -20.43 -9.84
CA HIS A 108 -17.10 -21.30 -8.94
C HIS A 108 -18.61 -21.28 -9.21
N ILE A 109 -19.14 -20.25 -9.87
CA ILE A 109 -20.59 -20.15 -10.16
C ILE A 109 -20.88 -20.53 -11.61
N TYR A 110 -20.05 -20.09 -12.56
CA TYR A 110 -20.15 -20.40 -13.98
C TYR A 110 -19.22 -21.55 -14.36
#